data_AF-A0A2D7XB33-F1
#
_entry.id   AF-A0A2D7XB33-F1
#
_cell.length_a   1.000
_cell.length_b   1.000
_cell.length_c   1.000
_cell.angle_alpha   90.00
_cell.angle_beta   90.00
_cell.angle_gamma   90.00
#
_symmetry.space_group_name_H-M   'P 1'
#
loop_
_entity.id
_entity.type
_entity.pdbx_description
1 polymer ?
#
loop_
_entity_poly.entity_id
_entity_poly.type
_entity_poly.pdbx_seq_one_letter_code
_entity_poly.pdbx_strand_id
1 'polypeptide(L)' 'MTTPAYIILLATAIAAAAIVDRFWMTQVRPHLARRLGWRAVHPSEHIPKAGWIGAWAFLSFLAIALWLVRHAWPI' A
#
# COMPACT_ATOMS: atom_id res chain seq x y z
N MET A 1 -2.94 -18.74 -13.55
CA MET A 1 -2.09 -17.53 -13.58
C MET A 1 -0.71 -17.90 -13.05
N THR A 2 0.36 -17.33 -13.59
CA THR A 2 1.75 -17.66 -13.19
C THR A 2 2.21 -16.79 -12.01
N THR A 3 3.14 -17.29 -11.18
CA THR A 3 3.71 -16.55 -10.03
C THR A 3 4.11 -15.09 -10.34
N PRO A 4 4.87 -14.78 -11.42
CA PRO A 4 5.23 -13.39 -11.72
C PRO A 4 4.01 -12.47 -11.90
N ALA A 5 2.88 -12.97 -12.42
CA ALA A 5 1.66 -12.17 -12.52
C ALA A 5 1.10 -11.78 -11.14
N TYR A 6 1.19 -12.66 -10.13
CA TYR A 6 0.79 -12.32 -8.75
C TYR A 6 1.71 -11.28 -8.11
N ILE A 7 3.03 -11.36 -8.34
CA ILE A 7 4.00 -10.39 -7.83
C ILE A 7 3.77 -9.01 -8.47
N ILE A 8 3.58 -8.97 -9.80
CA ILE A 8 3.24 -7.74 -10.52
C ILE A 8 1.92 -7.15 -10.00
N LEU A 9 0.88 -7.96 -9.87
CA LEU A 9 -0.45 -7.51 -9.43
C LEU A 9 -0.42 -7.00 -7.97
N LEU A 10 0.34 -7.64 -7.08
CA LEU A 10 0.60 -7.16 -5.72
C LEU A 10 1.35 -5.82 -5.72
N ALA A 11 2.43 -5.70 -6.49
CA ALA A 11 3.20 -4.45 -6.60
C ALA A 11 2.33 -3.30 -7.16
N THR A 12 1.52 -3.56 -8.17
CA THR A 12 0.57 -2.59 -8.73
C THR A 12 -0.53 -2.22 -7.73
N ALA A 13 -1.06 -3.17 -6.95
CA ALA A 13 -2.05 -2.90 -5.91
C ALA A 13 -1.48 -2.02 -4.79
N ILE A 14 -0.24 -2.25 -4.35
CA ILE A 14 0.42 -1.40 -3.34
C ILE A 14 0.69 0.01 -3.90
N ALA A 15 1.15 0.11 -5.14
CA ALA A 15 1.36 1.41 -5.80
C ALA A 15 0.04 2.19 -5.94
N ALA A 16 -1.04 1.53 -6.34
CA ALA A 16 -2.37 2.12 -6.40
C ALA A 16 -2.87 2.56 -5.02
N ALA A 17 -2.69 1.74 -3.98
CA ALA A 17 -3.07 2.08 -2.60
C ALA A 17 -2.31 3.33 -2.10
N ALA A 18 -1.01 3.45 -2.38
CA ALA A 18 -0.22 4.63 -2.03
C ALA A 18 -0.68 5.91 -2.75
N ILE A 19 -1.09 5.80 -4.02
CA ILE A 19 -1.66 6.92 -4.79
C ILE A 19 -3.04 7.31 -4.22
N VAL A 20 -3.89 6.33 -3.89
CA VAL A 20 -5.23 6.56 -3.33
C VAL A 20 -5.15 7.19 -1.94
N ASP A 21 -4.27 6.72 -1.05
CA ASP A 21 -4.03 7.33 0.27
C ASP A 21 -3.57 8.80 0.12
N ARG A 22 -2.60 9.06 -0.75
CA ARG A 22 -2.12 10.41 -1.02
C ARG A 22 -3.21 11.31 -1.60
N PHE A 23 -4.02 10.81 -2.53
CA PHE A 23 -5.14 11.55 -3.11
C PHE A 23 -6.24 11.82 -2.08
N TRP A 24 -6.57 10.83 -1.25
CA TRP A 24 -7.51 10.97 -0.15
C TRP A 24 -7.07 12.06 0.82
N MET A 25 -5.83 12.00 1.33
CA MET A 25 -5.32 12.98 2.30
C MET A 25 -5.17 14.40 1.71
N THR A 26 -4.86 14.54 0.42
CA THR A 26 -4.59 15.87 -0.19
C THR A 26 -5.80 16.52 -0.86
N GLN A 27 -6.77 15.76 -1.38
CA GLN A 27 -7.90 16.29 -2.15
C GLN A 27 -9.24 16.01 -1.47
N VAL A 28 -9.52 14.73 -1.17
CA VAL A 28 -10.85 14.32 -0.72
C VAL A 28 -11.12 14.71 0.74
N ARG A 29 -10.19 14.37 1.64
CA ARG A 29 -10.31 14.63 3.09
C ARG A 29 -10.36 16.14 3.41
N PRO A 30 -9.57 17.05 2.78
CA PRO A 30 -9.70 18.49 3.00
C PRO A 30 -10.99 19.11 2.43
N HIS A 31 -11.59 18.50 1.40
CA HIS A 31 -12.89 18.93 0.88
C HIS A 31 -14.04 18.47 1.78
N LEU A 32 -14.01 17.21 2.23
CA LEU A 32 -14.96 16.68 3.21
C LEU A 32 -14.86 17.40 4.56
N ALA A 33 -13.64 17.70 5.05
CA ALA A 33 -13.45 18.44 6.30
C ALA A 33 -14.13 19.82 6.27
N ARG A 34 -14.02 20.55 5.16
CA ARG A 34 -14.72 21.84 4.98
C ARG A 34 -16.23 21.72 4.89
N ARG A 35 -16.78 20.60 4.39
CA ARG A 35 -18.23 20.38 4.26
C ARG A 35 -18.89 19.78 5.50
N LEU A 36 -18.17 18.93 6.24
CA LEU A 36 -18.70 18.12 7.34
C LEU A 36 -18.15 18.55 8.71
N GLY A 37 -17.38 19.64 8.78
CA GLY A 37 -16.78 20.15 10.01
C GLY A 37 -15.71 19.25 10.63
N TRP A 38 -15.14 18.31 9.87
CA TRP A 38 -14.10 17.43 10.40
C TRP A 38 -12.81 18.19 10.69
N ARG A 39 -12.08 17.76 11.73
CA ARG A 39 -10.75 18.28 12.07
C ARG A 39 -9.82 18.23 10.84
N ALA A 40 -9.17 19.37 10.56
CA ALA A 40 -8.07 19.43 9.60
C ALA A 40 -6.92 18.54 10.09
N VAL A 41 -6.36 17.74 9.18
CA VAL A 41 -5.29 16.80 9.52
C VAL A 41 -3.94 17.39 9.20
N HIS A 42 -3.03 17.24 10.16
CA HIS A 42 -1.68 17.78 10.07
C HIS A 42 -0.79 16.87 9.20
N PRO A 43 0.15 17.40 8.40
CA PRO A 43 1.02 16.58 7.55
C PRO A 43 1.85 15.52 8.30
N SER A 44 2.05 15.68 9.62
CA SER A 44 2.70 14.71 10.51
C SER A 44 1.85 13.48 10.84
N GLU A 45 0.54 13.52 10.58
CA GLU A 45 -0.39 12.38 10.70
C GLU A 45 -0.51 11.59 9.38
N HIS A 46 0.13 12.06 8.30
CA HIS A 46 0.20 11.31 7.05
C HIS A 46 1.19 10.16 7.19
N ILE A 47 0.93 9.04 6.50
CA ILE A 47 1.89 7.93 6.44
C ILE A 47 3.18 8.47 5.79
N PRO A 48 4.33 8.45 6.49
CA PRO A 48 5.57 8.96 5.93
C PRO A 48 6.00 8.09 4.75
N LYS A 49 6.70 8.67 3.76
CA LYS A 49 7.19 7.94 2.58
C LYS A 49 7.98 6.67 2.94
N ALA A 50 8.75 6.74 4.04
CA ALA A 50 9.49 5.59 4.59
C ALA A 50 8.58 4.45 5.07
N GLY A 51 7.39 4.76 5.61
CA GLY A 51 6.39 3.75 6.00
C GLY A 51 5.82 3.01 4.78
N TRP A 52 5.53 3.75 3.69
CA TRP A 52 5.11 3.15 2.43
C TRP A 52 6.21 2.27 1.78
N ILE A 53 7.48 2.70 1.84
CA ILE A 53 8.63 1.88 1.39
C ILE A 53 8.76 0.61 2.26
N GLY A 54 8.64 0.74 3.58
CA GLY A 54 8.68 -0.40 4.51
C GLY A 54 7.56 -1.41 4.27
N ALA A 55 6.32 -0.93 4.06
CA ALA A 55 5.18 -1.78 3.72
C ALA A 55 5.39 -2.52 2.38
N TRP A 56 5.93 -1.84 1.37
CA TRP A 56 6.24 -2.46 0.07
C TRP A 56 7.35 -3.51 0.19
N ALA A 57 8.40 -3.23 0.97
CA ALA A 57 9.48 -4.18 1.24
C ALA A 57 8.99 -5.42 2.00
N PHE A 58 8.17 -5.24 3.04
CA PHE A 58 7.59 -6.35 3.82
C PHE A 58 6.67 -7.23 2.97
N LEU A 59 5.77 -6.64 2.18
CA LEU A 59 4.86 -7.40 1.31
C LEU A 59 5.61 -8.14 0.20
N SER A 60 6.69 -7.54 -0.34
CA SER A 60 7.56 -8.20 -1.32
C SER A 60 8.31 -9.38 -0.70
N PHE A 61 8.87 -9.21 0.50
CA PHE A 61 9.51 -10.29 1.25
C PHE A 61 8.55 -11.43 1.56
N LEU A 62 7.34 -11.12 2.04
CA LEU A 62 6.31 -12.11 2.34
C LEU A 62 5.89 -12.89 1.08
N ALA A 63 5.72 -12.22 -0.06
CA ALA A 63 5.41 -12.86 -1.34
C ALA A 63 6.52 -13.82 -1.79
N ILE A 64 7.80 -13.42 -1.65
CA ILE A 64 8.95 -14.27 -1.95
C ILE A 64 9.01 -15.48 -1.00
N ALA A 65 8.81 -15.27 0.30
CA ALA A 65 8.79 -16.34 1.30
C ALA A 65 7.68 -17.37 1.03
N LEU A 66 6.46 -16.90 0.73
CA LEU A 66 5.33 -17.78 0.36
C LEU A 66 5.59 -18.53 -0.95
N TRP A 67 6.23 -17.89 -1.94
CA TRP A 67 6.62 -18.57 -3.18
C TRP A 67 7.66 -19.66 -2.93
N LEU A 68 8.71 -19.36 -2.15
CA LEU A 68 9.75 -20.31 -1.76
C LEU A 68 9.18 -21.49 -0.99
N VAL A 69 8.35 -21.27 0.04
CA VAL A 69 7.69 -22.35 0.79
C VAL A 69 6.90 -23.27 -0.15
N ARG A 70 6.15 -22.69 -1.10
CA ARG A 70 5.36 -23.46 -2.08
C ARG A 70 6.21 -24.26 -3.08
N HIS A 71 7.47 -23.90 -3.32
CA HIS A 71 8.34 -24.58 -4.30
C HIS A 71 9.41 -25.45 -3.62
N ALA A 72 9.69 -25.23 -2.34
CA ALA A 72 10.60 -26.04 -1.52
C ALA A 72 9.91 -27.29 -0.92
N TRP A 73 8.58 -27.29 -0.81
CA TRP A 73 7.79 -28.45 -0.36
C TRP A 73 6.78 -28.90 -1.43
N PRO A 74 7.21 -29.69 -2.43
CA PRO A 74 6.29 -30.41 -3.30
C PRO A 74 5.69 -31.59 -2.52
N ILE A 75 4.38 -31.51 -2.25
CA ILE A 75 3.52 -32.65 -1.87
C ILE A 75 2.59 -32.92 -3.05
#